data_AF-A0A1D8RRE8-F1
#
_entry.id   AF-A0A1D8RRE8-F1
#
_cell.length_a   1.000
_cell.length_b   1.000
_cell.length_c   1.000
_cell.angle_alpha   90.00
_cell.angle_beta   90.00
_cell.angle_gamma   90.00
#
_symmetry.space_group_name_H-M   'P 1'
#
loop_
_entity.id
_entity.type
_entity.pdbx_description
1 polymer ?
#
loop_
_entity_poly.entity_id
_entity_poly.type
_entity_poly.pdbx_seq_one_letter_code
_entity_poly.pdbx_strand_id
1 'polypeptide(L)'
;MLYCICIYNFSRSNRSFNNWLFDYISPRQQTSMLKNCGIQWLLLDFEGSKNTESLKTCFEEFSEEIFNSPRLSKITLRIRNSMKE
;
A
#
# COMPACT_ATOMS: atom_id res chain seq x y z
N MET A 1 -26.20 -4.82 -15.05
CA MET A 1 -26.21 -4.88 -13.56
C MET A 1 -25.46 -6.08 -12.98
N LEU A 2 -25.59 -7.30 -13.52
CA LEU A 2 -24.83 -8.47 -13.05
C LEU A 2 -23.30 -8.33 -13.16
N TYR A 3 -22.80 -7.65 -14.20
CA TYR A 3 -21.37 -7.40 -14.39
C TYR A 3 -20.75 -6.52 -13.28
N CYS A 4 -21.47 -5.49 -12.82
CA CYS A 4 -21.04 -4.61 -11.74
C CYS A 4 -21.00 -5.35 -10.39
N ILE A 5 -21.93 -6.29 -10.17
CA ILE A 5 -21.98 -7.13 -8.96
C ILE A 5 -20.85 -8.17 -8.98
N CYS A 6 -20.48 -8.69 -10.15
CA CYS A 6 -19.32 -9.58 -10.30
C CYS A 6 -18.00 -8.84 -10.08
N ILE A 7 -17.83 -7.61 -10.58
CA ILE A 7 -16.65 -6.76 -10.25
C ILE A 7 -16.63 -6.40 -8.77
N TYR A 8 -17.79 -6.07 -8.19
CA TYR A 8 -17.98 -5.76 -6.77
C TYR A 8 -17.67 -6.96 -5.86
N ASN A 9 -17.94 -8.19 -6.29
CA ASN A 9 -17.57 -9.41 -5.58
C ASN A 9 -16.14 -9.86 -5.88
N PHE A 10 -15.57 -9.54 -7.05
CA PHE A 10 -14.16 -9.80 -7.36
C PHE A 10 -13.23 -8.89 -6.54
N SER A 11 -13.65 -7.64 -6.28
CA SER A 11 -13.00 -6.72 -5.34
C SER A 11 -13.12 -7.12 -3.86
N ARG A 12 -13.86 -8.18 -3.51
CA ARG A 12 -14.05 -8.64 -2.11
C ARG A 12 -12.94 -9.53 -1.55
N SER A 13 -11.79 -9.65 -2.21
CA SER A 13 -10.57 -9.93 -1.45
C SER A 13 -9.88 -8.59 -1.18
N ASN A 14 -9.63 -8.28 0.09
CA ASN A 14 -8.82 -7.10 0.47
C ASN A 14 -7.49 -7.07 -0.32
N ARG A 15 -6.99 -8.27 -0.65
CA ARG A 15 -5.86 -8.52 -1.54
C ARG A 15 -6.06 -8.01 -2.98
N SER A 16 -7.24 -8.18 -3.59
CA SER A 16 -7.53 -7.67 -4.93
C SER A 16 -7.59 -6.14 -4.97
N PHE A 17 -8.10 -5.49 -3.92
CA PHE A 17 -8.08 -4.03 -3.83
C PHE A 17 -6.65 -3.49 -3.64
N ASN A 18 -5.88 -4.09 -2.73
CA ASN A 18 -4.49 -3.66 -2.49
C ASN A 18 -3.61 -3.87 -3.73
N ASN A 19 -3.79 -4.98 -4.45
CA ASN A 19 -3.06 -5.21 -5.71
C ASN A 19 -3.43 -4.16 -6.77
N TRP A 20 -4.72 -3.90 -6.96
CA TRP A 20 -5.16 -2.85 -7.90
C TRP A 20 -4.63 -1.47 -7.50
N LEU A 21 -4.67 -1.13 -6.21
CA LEU A 21 -4.17 0.15 -5.71
C LEU A 21 -2.65 0.25 -5.90
N PHE A 22 -1.91 -0.83 -5.64
CA PHE A 22 -0.47 -0.91 -5.87
C PHE A 22 -0.14 -0.67 -7.34
N ASP A 23 -0.80 -1.38 -8.26
CA ASP A 23 -0.60 -1.21 -9.70
C ASP A 23 -0.99 0.20 -10.18
N TYR A 24 -2.01 0.79 -9.59
CA TYR A 24 -2.47 2.13 -9.93
C TYR A 24 -1.47 3.22 -9.52
N ILE A 25 -0.81 3.07 -8.37
CA ILE A 25 0.11 4.09 -7.82
C ILE A 25 1.59 3.79 -8.09
N SER A 26 1.96 2.57 -8.48
CA SER A 26 3.32 2.17 -8.88
C SER A 26 3.94 2.99 -10.03
N PRO A 27 3.20 3.51 -11.04
CA PRO A 27 3.81 4.26 -12.14
C PRO A 27 4.80 5.33 -11.63
N ARG A 28 6.02 5.32 -12.20
CA ARG A 28 7.17 6.14 -11.76
C ARG A 28 7.00 7.65 -11.96
N GLN A 29 5.82 8.12 -12.35
CA GLN A 29 5.57 9.54 -12.58
C GLN A 29 4.97 10.22 -11.36
N GLN A 30 5.47 11.44 -11.11
CA GLN A 30 5.06 12.45 -10.12
C GLN A 30 4.48 11.95 -8.79
N THR A 31 5.25 12.19 -7.72
CA THR A 31 4.74 12.14 -6.35
C THR A 31 3.54 13.08 -6.21
N SER A 32 2.37 12.50 -5.95
CA SER A 32 1.13 13.23 -5.73
C SER A 32 0.60 12.96 -4.33
N MET A 33 -0.28 13.84 -3.84
CA MET A 33 -0.97 13.62 -2.57
C MET A 33 -1.75 12.29 -2.58
N LEU A 34 -2.35 11.93 -3.71
CA LEU A 34 -3.06 10.66 -3.90
C LEU A 34 -2.13 9.46 -3.80
N LYS A 35 -0.95 9.52 -4.43
CA LYS A 35 0.08 8.46 -4.32
C LYS A 35 0.53 8.28 -2.87
N ASN A 36 0.81 9.37 -2.16
CA ASN A 36 1.19 9.31 -0.75
C ASN A 36 0.09 8.71 0.14
N CYS A 37 -1.18 9.07 -0.10
CA CYS A 37 -2.31 8.48 0.61
C CYS A 37 -2.48 6.98 0.29
N GLY A 38 -2.30 6.58 -0.97
CA GLY A 38 -2.34 5.18 -1.39
C GLY A 38 -1.24 4.35 -0.73
N ILE A 39 0.00 4.86 -0.71
CA ILE A 39 1.12 4.20 -0.02
C ILE A 39 0.82 4.05 1.47
N GLN A 40 0.31 5.11 2.11
CA GLN A 40 -0.08 5.03 3.52
C GLN A 40 -1.12 3.94 3.77
N TRP A 41 -2.13 3.82 2.92
CA TRP A 41 -3.16 2.79 3.03
C TRP A 41 -2.55 1.39 2.97
N LEU A 42 -1.73 1.12 1.93
CA LEU A 42 -1.08 -0.17 1.74
C LEU A 42 -0.20 -0.56 2.93
N LEU A 43 0.61 0.38 3.43
CA LEU A 43 1.48 0.13 4.58
C LEU A 43 0.69 -0.26 5.84
N LEU A 44 -0.42 0.42 6.12
CA LEU A 44 -1.25 0.15 7.29
C LEU A 44 -2.05 -1.16 7.16
N ASP A 45 -2.59 -1.44 5.97
CA ASP A 45 -3.35 -2.67 5.74
C ASP A 45 -2.45 -3.90 5.77
N PHE A 46 -1.25 -3.82 5.19
CA PHE A 46 -0.29 -4.92 5.23
C PHE A 46 0.31 -5.13 6.63
N GLU A 47 0.50 -4.07 7.43
CA GLU A 47 0.84 -4.17 8.86
C GLU A 47 -0.26 -4.91 9.63
N GLY A 48 -1.52 -4.48 9.49
CA GLY A 48 -2.65 -5.10 10.19
C GLY A 48 -2.91 -6.56 9.80
N SER A 49 -2.66 -6.91 8.54
CA SER A 49 -2.79 -8.29 8.04
C SER A 49 -1.55 -9.16 8.27
N LYS A 50 -0.48 -8.63 8.88
CA LYS A 50 0.82 -9.30 9.09
C LYS A 50 1.43 -9.84 7.79
N ASN A 51 1.14 -9.20 6.66
CA ASN A 51 1.63 -9.62 5.35
C ASN A 51 3.02 -9.01 5.08
N THR A 52 4.04 -9.68 5.61
CA THR A 52 5.43 -9.21 5.59
C THR A 52 6.04 -9.14 4.18
N GLU A 53 5.60 -10.03 3.28
CA GLU A 53 6.06 -10.04 1.89
C GLU A 53 5.57 -8.79 1.15
N SER A 54 4.27 -8.49 1.20
CA SER A 54 3.70 -7.31 0.55
C SER A 54 4.20 -5.99 1.16
N LEU A 55 4.47 -5.97 2.48
CA LEU A 55 5.15 -4.83 3.14
C LEU A 55 6.54 -4.60 2.56
N LYS A 56 7.34 -5.66 2.40
CA LYS A 56 8.69 -5.56 1.86
C LYS A 56 8.67 -5.01 0.44
N THR A 57 7.79 -5.54 -0.42
CA THR A 57 7.60 -5.03 -1.78
C THR A 57 7.19 -3.55 -1.78
N CYS A 58 6.29 -3.12 -0.90
CA CYS A 58 5.93 -1.71 -0.77
C CYS A 58 7.12 -0.83 -0.34
N PHE A 59 7.97 -1.30 0.58
CA PHE A 59 9.14 -0.54 1.01
C PHE A 59 10.19 -0.40 -0.09
N GLU A 60 10.35 -1.41 -0.94
CA GLU A 60 11.28 -1.38 -2.06
C GLU A 60 10.75 -0.47 -3.18
N GLU A 61 9.51 -0.71 -3.62
CA GLU A 61 8.89 -0.01 -4.75
C GLU A 61 8.68 1.49 -4.48
N PHE A 62 8.25 1.86 -3.26
CA PHE A 62 7.92 3.24 -2.89
C PHE A 62 9.00 3.91 -2.02
N SER A 63 10.25 3.41 -2.10
CA SER A 63 11.34 3.88 -1.23
C SER A 63 11.60 5.39 -1.35
N GLU A 64 11.54 5.94 -2.57
CA GLU A 64 11.72 7.37 -2.83
C GLU A 64 10.57 8.20 -2.22
N GLU A 65 9.32 7.80 -2.41
CA GLU A 65 8.16 8.50 -1.85
C GLU A 65 8.14 8.44 -0.32
N ILE A 66 8.52 7.30 0.25
CA ILE A 66 8.63 7.12 1.69
C ILE A 66 9.70 8.06 2.26
N PHE A 67 10.86 8.15 1.61
CA PHE A 67 11.95 9.05 2.02
C PHE A 67 11.55 10.52 1.91
N ASN A 68 10.88 10.89 0.82
CA ASN A 68 10.48 12.27 0.55
C ASN A 68 9.26 12.74 1.39
N SER A 69 8.56 11.82 2.06
CA SER A 69 7.40 12.12 2.90
C SER A 69 7.69 11.86 4.39
N PRO A 70 7.81 12.91 5.22
CA PRO A 70 8.03 12.75 6.66
C PRO A 70 6.98 11.88 7.35
N ARG A 71 5.74 11.92 6.85
CA ARG A 71 4.63 11.13 7.38
C ARG A 71 4.81 9.64 7.07
N LEU A 72 5.12 9.29 5.82
CA LEU A 72 5.34 7.90 5.42
C LEU A 72 6.57 7.32 6.11
N SER A 73 7.66 8.09 6.20
CA SER A 73 8.86 7.71 6.96
C SER A 73 8.56 7.33 8.42
N LYS A 74 7.72 8.10 9.13
CA LYS A 74 7.31 7.77 10.51
C LYS A 74 6.52 6.48 10.61
N ILE A 75 5.59 6.24 9.68
CA ILE A 75 4.78 5.02 9.63
C ILE A 75 5.68 3.81 9.37
N THR A 76 6.56 3.90 8.38
CA THR A 76 7.54 2.85 8.05
C THR A 76 8.45 2.53 9.24
N LEU A 77 8.93 3.53 9.98
CA LEU A 77 9.73 3.31 11.19
C LEU A 77 8.95 2.56 12.27
N ARG A 78 7.68 2.93 12.51
CA ARG A 78 6.81 2.24 13.46
C ARG A 78 6.62 0.77 13.08
N ILE A 79 6.27 0.50 11.82
CA ILE A 79 6.07 -0.86 11.31
C ILE A 79 7.34 -1.69 11.50
N ARG A 80 8.51 -1.14 11.13
CA ARG A 80 9.80 -1.83 11.29
C ARG A 80 10.13 -2.15 12.75
N ASN A 81 9.78 -1.28 13.69
CA ASN A 81 9.98 -1.53 15.11
C ASN A 81 9.04 -2.65 15.61
N SER A 82 7.77 -2.62 15.20
CA SER A 82 6.79 -3.67 15.54
C SER A 82 7.16 -5.05 14.98
N MET A 83 7.95 -5.13 13.91
CA MET A 83 8.40 -6.40 13.32
C MET A 83 9.65 -6.98 13.99
N LYS A 84 10.38 -6.20 14.79
CA LYS A 84 11.59 -6.64 15.51
C LYS A 84 11.31 -7.18 16.90
N GLU A 85 10.12 -6.90 17.44
CA GLU A 85 9.57 -7.50 18.66
C GLU A 85 8.98 -8.89 18.38
#